data_AF-A0A6J0SFB5-F1
#
_entry.id   AF-A0A6J0SFB5-F1
#
_cell.length_a   1.000
_cell.length_b   1.000
_cell.length_c   1.000
_cell.angle_alpha   90.00
_cell.angle_beta   90.00
_cell.angle_gamma   90.00
#
_symmetry.space_group_name_H-M   'P 1'
#
loop_
_entity.id
_entity.type
_entity.pdbx_description
1 polymer ?
#
loop_
_entity_poly.entity_id
_entity_poly.type
_entity_poly.pdbx_seq_one_letter_code
_entity_poly.pdbx_strand_id
1 'polypeptide(L)'
;ISHSPIYLQEKLKPEYLEELPGKLKLFSQFLGDRKWFAGNKITYVDFLAYDVLDQQRMFEPKCFNQYKNLQDFFDRFEVKFLMSSRLEHWRHCSDTIGEKNAILTSTKLSNNLPSFHHVT
;
A
#
# COMPACT_ATOMS: atom_id res chain seq x y z
N ILE A 1 14.39 -8.77 -23.90
CA ILE A 1 13.50 -7.63 -23.56
C ILE A 1 12.43 -8.02 -22.51
N SER A 2 12.04 -9.29 -22.38
CA SER A 2 11.02 -9.76 -21.41
C SER A 2 11.47 -9.95 -19.94
N HIS A 3 12.77 -9.91 -19.64
CA HIS A 3 13.30 -10.27 -18.31
C HIS A 3 13.70 -9.06 -17.43
N SER A 4 13.40 -7.83 -17.83
CA SER A 4 13.65 -6.65 -16.99
C SER A 4 12.48 -6.43 -16.01
N PRO A 5 12.69 -6.28 -14.69
CA PRO A 5 11.62 -6.11 -13.70
C PRO A 5 10.75 -4.86 -13.89
N ILE A 6 11.26 -3.83 -14.57
CA ILE A 6 10.46 -2.66 -14.97
C ILE A 6 9.30 -3.09 -15.88
N TYR A 7 9.55 -4.03 -16.80
CA TYR A 7 8.55 -4.54 -17.73
C TYR A 7 7.42 -5.33 -17.04
N LEU A 8 7.76 -6.07 -15.97
CA LEU A 8 6.76 -6.78 -15.16
C LEU A 8 5.92 -5.81 -14.34
N GLN A 9 6.53 -4.75 -13.81
CA GLN A 9 5.82 -3.75 -13.02
C GLN A 9 4.85 -2.93 -13.88
N GLU A 10 5.25 -2.55 -15.10
CA GLU A 10 4.38 -1.84 -16.06
C GLU A 10 3.18 -2.68 -16.52
N LYS A 11 3.34 -4.00 -16.63
CA LYS A 11 2.25 -4.92 -17.01
C LYS A 11 1.31 -5.29 -15.86
N LEU A 12 1.84 -5.55 -14.68
CA LEU A 12 1.05 -6.05 -13.53
C LEU A 12 0.30 -4.93 -12.80
N LYS A 13 0.83 -3.70 -12.87
CA LYS A 13 0.20 -2.52 -12.25
C LYS A 13 -1.23 -2.26 -12.73
N PRO A 14 -1.53 -2.18 -14.05
CA PRO A 14 -2.90 -1.94 -14.51
C PRO A 14 -3.86 -3.07 -14.14
N GLU A 15 -3.47 -4.33 -14.29
CA GLU A 15 -4.31 -5.49 -13.90
C GLU A 15 -4.66 -5.46 -12.41
N TYR A 16 -3.68 -5.16 -11.56
CA TYR A 16 -3.93 -5.02 -10.12
C TYR A 16 -4.89 -3.86 -9.80
N LEU A 17 -4.75 -2.72 -10.50
CA LEU A 17 -5.65 -1.57 -10.34
C LEU A 17 -7.09 -1.88 -10.78
N GLU A 18 -7.28 -2.75 -11.77
CA GLU A 18 -8.61 -3.21 -12.20
C GLU A 18 -9.28 -4.09 -11.13
N GLU A 19 -8.52 -4.95 -10.45
CA GLU A 19 -9.03 -5.82 -9.39
C GLU A 19 -9.22 -5.09 -8.04
N LEU A 20 -8.47 -4.02 -7.80
CA LEU A 20 -8.42 -3.31 -6.52
C LEU A 20 -9.81 -2.88 -6.02
N PRO A 21 -10.69 -2.24 -6.82
CA PRO A 21 -12.03 -1.88 -6.39
C PRO A 21 -12.84 -3.09 -5.89
N GLY A 22 -12.69 -4.25 -6.52
CA GLY A 22 -13.35 -5.49 -6.10
C GLY A 22 -12.89 -5.97 -4.73
N LYS A 23 -11.57 -5.94 -4.48
CA LYS A 23 -11.00 -6.30 -3.17
C LYS A 23 -11.43 -5.32 -2.08
N LEU A 24 -11.41 -4.01 -2.37
CA LEU A 24 -11.84 -2.98 -1.43
C LEU A 24 -13.33 -3.08 -1.10
N LYS A 25 -14.17 -3.48 -2.06
CA LYS A 25 -15.58 -3.75 -1.83
C LYS A 25 -15.77 -4.85 -0.79
N LEU A 26 -14.98 -5.92 -0.85
CA LEU A 26 -15.05 -7.01 0.12
C LEU A 26 -14.66 -6.53 1.53
N PHE A 27 -13.61 -5.71 1.65
CA PHE A 27 -13.25 -5.11 2.95
C PHE A 27 -14.33 -4.18 3.48
N SER A 28 -14.92 -3.35 2.62
CA SER A 28 -16.03 -2.45 2.98
C SER A 28 -17.25 -3.25 3.43
N GLN A 29 -17.64 -4.30 2.71
CA GLN A 29 -18.76 -5.18 3.08
C GLN A 29 -18.48 -5.94 4.37
N PHE A 30 -17.26 -6.43 4.55
CA PHE A 30 -16.88 -7.09 5.78
C PHE A 30 -16.95 -6.10 6.94
N LEU A 31 -16.35 -4.92 6.86
CA LEU A 31 -16.47 -3.93 7.92
C LEU A 31 -17.95 -3.61 8.22
N GLY A 32 -18.75 -3.41 7.16
CA GLY A 32 -20.17 -3.10 7.26
C GLY A 32 -20.39 -1.86 8.11
N ASP A 33 -21.30 -1.97 9.08
CA ASP A 33 -21.61 -0.92 10.06
C ASP A 33 -20.76 -1.02 11.34
N ARG A 34 -19.82 -1.96 11.41
CA ARG A 34 -18.98 -2.17 12.58
C ARG A 34 -17.94 -1.06 12.68
N LYS A 35 -17.60 -0.70 13.92
CA LYS A 35 -16.57 0.32 14.17
C LYS A 35 -15.17 -0.17 13.79
N TRP A 36 -14.90 -1.46 14.05
CA TRP A 36 -13.64 -2.16 13.86
C TRP A 36 -13.90 -3.48 13.12
N PHE A 37 -12.88 -4.03 12.43
CA PHE A 37 -12.96 -5.30 11.71
C PHE A 37 -13.29 -6.48 12.64
N ALA A 38 -12.78 -6.44 13.88
CA ALA A 38 -13.10 -7.43 14.92
C ALA A 38 -14.41 -7.14 15.68
N GLY A 39 -15.18 -6.11 15.32
CA GLY A 39 -16.46 -5.76 15.92
C GLY A 39 -16.44 -4.43 16.69
N ASN A 40 -16.84 -4.47 17.96
CA ASN A 40 -17.06 -3.26 18.76
C ASN A 40 -15.79 -2.74 19.46
N LYS A 41 -14.85 -3.65 19.74
CA LYS A 41 -13.57 -3.34 20.37
C LYS A 41 -12.46 -3.49 19.36
N ILE A 42 -11.47 -2.62 19.47
CA ILE A 42 -10.27 -2.72 18.66
C ILE A 42 -9.40 -3.88 19.12
N THR A 43 -8.79 -4.55 18.16
CA THR A 43 -7.90 -5.69 18.36
C THR A 43 -6.68 -5.57 17.45
N TYR A 44 -5.71 -6.48 17.61
CA TYR A 44 -4.54 -6.54 16.72
C TYR A 44 -4.89 -6.71 15.23
N VAL A 45 -6.02 -7.36 14.91
CA VAL A 45 -6.49 -7.54 13.53
C VAL A 45 -6.75 -6.19 12.85
N ASP A 46 -7.18 -5.18 13.60
CA ASP A 46 -7.44 -3.85 13.06
C ASP A 46 -6.16 -3.11 12.67
N PHE A 47 -5.04 -3.39 13.35
CA PHE A 47 -3.73 -2.85 12.98
C PHE A 47 -3.24 -3.47 11.68
N LEU A 48 -3.41 -4.79 11.50
CA LEU A 48 -3.09 -5.47 10.24
C LEU A 48 -3.97 -4.95 9.09
N ALA A 49 -5.26 -4.77 9.35
CA ALA A 49 -6.18 -4.21 8.36
C ALA A 49 -5.78 -2.79 7.97
N TYR A 50 -5.42 -1.96 8.95
CA TYR A 50 -4.90 -0.61 8.70
C TYR A 50 -3.65 -0.66 7.81
N ASP A 51 -2.64 -1.46 8.15
CA ASP A 51 -1.38 -1.54 7.39
C ASP A 51 -1.62 -1.97 5.93
N VAL A 52 -2.45 -3.00 5.71
CA VAL A 52 -2.77 -3.49 4.35
C VAL A 52 -3.53 -2.45 3.54
N LEU A 53 -4.50 -1.77 4.16
CA LEU A 53 -5.29 -0.74 3.48
C LEU A 53 -4.47 0.53 3.23
N ASP A 54 -3.55 0.90 4.13
CA ASP A 54 -2.69 2.08 3.96
C ASP A 54 -1.73 1.89 2.78
N GLN A 55 -1.25 0.66 2.56
CA GLN A 55 -0.50 0.32 1.34
C GLN A 55 -1.33 0.54 0.07
N GLN A 56 -2.63 0.20 0.09
CA GLN A 56 -3.52 0.47 -1.06
C GLN A 56 -3.73 1.97 -1.26
N ARG A 57 -3.83 2.74 -0.16
CA ARG A 57 -3.90 4.21 -0.20
C ARG A 57 -2.65 4.81 -0.84
N MET A 58 -1.48 4.33 -0.43
CA MET A 58 -0.20 4.81 -0.96
C MET A 58 -0.05 4.49 -2.45
N PHE A 59 -0.58 3.33 -2.88
CA PHE A 59 -0.53 2.90 -4.28
C PHE A 59 -1.52 3.65 -5.19
N GLU A 60 -2.76 3.84 -4.74
CA GLU A 60 -3.80 4.60 -5.45
C GLU A 60 -4.53 5.52 -4.44
N PRO A 61 -4.11 6.79 -4.31
CA PRO A 61 -4.61 7.70 -3.27
C PRO A 61 -6.13 7.90 -3.25
N LYS A 62 -6.82 7.70 -4.38
CA LYS A 62 -8.26 7.90 -4.52
C LYS A 62 -9.09 6.62 -4.36
N CYS A 63 -8.46 5.48 -4.05
CA CYS A 63 -9.13 4.17 -4.07
C CYS A 63 -10.31 4.05 -3.07
N PHE A 64 -10.28 4.82 -1.98
CA PHE A 64 -11.31 4.79 -0.94
C PHE A 64 -12.46 5.77 -1.13
N ASN A 65 -12.44 6.67 -2.12
CA ASN A 65 -13.45 7.72 -2.28
C ASN A 65 -14.89 7.19 -2.35
N GLN A 66 -15.05 5.98 -2.86
CA GLN A 66 -16.34 5.27 -2.99
C GLN A 66 -16.77 4.51 -1.73
N TYR A 67 -15.90 4.38 -0.72
CA TYR A 67 -16.13 3.58 0.49
C TYR A 67 -16.02 4.43 1.75
N LYS A 68 -17.11 5.16 2.08
CA LYS A 68 -17.14 6.04 3.25
C LYS A 68 -16.82 5.31 4.56
N ASN A 69 -17.30 4.08 4.74
CA ASN A 69 -17.05 3.32 5.97
C ASN A 69 -15.57 2.97 6.18
N LEU A 70 -14.81 2.75 5.09
CA LEU A 70 -13.37 2.56 5.15
C LEU A 70 -12.65 3.88 5.47
N GLN A 71 -13.06 5.00 4.87
CA GLN A 71 -12.51 6.32 5.23
C GLN A 71 -12.75 6.62 6.72
N ASP A 72 -13.97 6.40 7.20
CA ASP A 72 -14.30 6.61 8.61
C ASP A 72 -13.50 5.66 9.53
N PHE A 73 -13.11 4.48 9.06
CA PHE A 73 -12.22 3.57 9.80
C PHE A 73 -10.81 4.16 9.93
N PHE A 74 -10.24 4.71 8.84
CA PHE A 74 -8.95 5.41 8.88
C PHE A 74 -9.01 6.58 9.85
N ASP A 75 -9.98 7.48 9.70
CA ASP A 75 -10.09 8.66 10.58
C ASP A 75 -10.15 8.27 12.06
N ARG A 76 -10.95 7.24 12.40
CA ARG A 76 -11.03 6.71 13.77
C ARG A 76 -9.72 6.11 14.25
N PHE A 77 -9.00 5.40 13.39
CA PHE A 77 -7.74 4.76 13.74
C PHE A 77 -6.63 5.80 13.93
N GLU A 78 -6.49 6.73 12.99
CA GLU A 78 -5.45 7.77 13.02
C GLU A 78 -5.61 8.68 14.23
N VAL A 79 -6.82 9.18 14.50
CA VAL A 79 -7.12 9.99 15.70
C VAL A 79 -6.77 9.24 16.99
N LYS A 80 -7.05 7.93 17.05
CA LYS A 80 -6.88 7.15 18.28
C LYS A 80 -5.44 6.69 18.51
N PHE A 81 -4.68 6.42 17.45
CA PHE A 81 -3.40 5.72 17.53
C PHE A 81 -2.24 6.49 16.90
N LEU A 82 -2.41 7.10 15.74
CA LEU A 82 -1.32 7.83 15.08
C LEU A 82 -1.01 9.15 15.78
N MET A 83 -2.00 9.80 16.40
CA MET A 83 -1.72 10.99 17.23
C MET A 83 -0.87 10.67 18.48
N SER A 84 -0.60 9.39 18.77
CA SER A 84 0.48 8.99 19.67
C SER A 84 1.78 8.86 18.86
N SER A 85 2.76 9.73 19.13
CA SER A 85 4.02 9.88 18.36
C SER A 85 4.77 8.58 18.03
N ARG A 86 4.53 7.51 18.78
CA ARG A 86 5.14 6.19 18.56
C ARG A 86 4.74 5.55 17.22
N LEU A 87 3.50 5.76 16.74
CA LEU A 87 3.06 5.14 15.48
C LEU A 87 3.34 6.01 14.26
N GLU A 88 3.49 7.32 14.41
CA GLU A 88 4.03 8.17 13.34
C GLU A 88 5.44 7.74 12.97
N HIS A 89 6.27 7.42 13.97
CA HIS A 89 7.62 6.89 13.72
C HIS A 89 7.59 5.53 13.01
N TRP A 90 6.68 4.62 13.40
CA TRP A 90 6.49 3.34 12.72
C TRP A 90 6.01 3.51 11.26
N ARG A 91 5.04 4.39 11.04
CA ARG A 91 4.52 4.72 9.70
C ARG A 91 5.63 5.29 8.81
N HIS A 92 6.38 6.27 9.33
CA HIS A 92 7.53 6.83 8.63
C HIS A 92 8.59 5.78 8.29
N CYS A 93 8.88 4.85 9.22
CA CYS A 93 9.79 3.73 8.93
C CYS A 93 9.24 2.80 7.82
N SER A 94 7.95 2.47 7.84
CA SER A 94 7.33 1.62 6.81
C SER A 94 7.37 2.26 5.43
N ASP A 95 7.02 3.55 5.34
CA ASP A 95 7.07 4.33 4.10
C ASP A 95 8.52 4.40 3.57
N THR A 96 9.48 4.69 4.45
CA THR A 96 10.90 4.75 4.10
C THR A 96 11.44 3.40 3.64
N ILE A 97 10.97 2.28 4.21
CA ILE A 97 11.35 0.93 3.78
C ILE A 97 10.75 0.62 2.41
N GLY A 98 9.49 0.98 2.17
CA GLY A 98 8.84 0.87 0.86
C GLY A 98 9.60 1.64 -0.23
N GLU A 99 9.94 2.90 0.05
CA GLU A 99 10.74 3.75 -0.84
C GLU A 99 12.15 3.20 -1.07
N LYS A 100 12.86 2.82 0.00
CA LYS A 100 14.20 2.21 -0.10
C LYS A 100 14.17 0.93 -0.94
N ASN A 101 13.15 0.09 -0.77
CA ASN A 101 13.00 -1.13 -1.56
C ASN A 101 12.72 -0.80 -3.03
N ALA A 102 11.85 0.16 -3.34
CA ALA A 102 11.59 0.60 -4.71
C ALA A 102 12.86 1.18 -5.40
N ILE A 103 13.63 1.99 -4.67
CA ILE A 103 14.89 2.56 -5.14
C ILE A 103 15.94 1.47 -5.33
N LEU A 104 16.15 0.58 -4.35
CA LEU A 104 17.11 -0.52 -4.44
C LEU A 104 16.80 -1.46 -5.61
N THR A 105 15.51 -1.70 -5.88
CA THR A 105 15.08 -2.49 -7.04
C THR A 105 15.43 -1.76 -8.34
N SER A 106 15.23 -0.45 -8.39
CA SER A 106 15.59 0.40 -9.56
C SER A 106 17.12 0.52 -9.76
N THR A 107 17.90 0.67 -8.69
CA THR A 107 19.36 0.81 -8.72
C THR A 107 20.06 -0.51 -9.07
N LYS A 108 19.57 -1.66 -8.55
CA LYS A 108 20.06 -2.99 -8.96
C LYS A 108 19.84 -3.27 -10.44
N LEU A 109 18.86 -2.62 -11.06
CA LEU A 109 18.59 -2.77 -12.50
C LEU A 109 19.43 -1.87 -13.37
N SER A 110 19.70 -0.64 -12.92
CA SER A 110 20.66 0.25 -13.57
C SER A 110 22.07 -0.36 -13.58
N ASN A 111 22.50 -0.96 -12.46
CA ASN A 111 23.86 -1.47 -12.29
C ASN A 111 24.12 -2.86 -12.92
N ASN A 112 23.11 -3.52 -13.51
CA ASN A 112 23.26 -4.80 -14.22
C ASN A 112 23.15 -4.67 -15.75
N LEU A 113 23.14 -3.45 -16.30
CA LEU A 113 23.30 -3.22 -17.73
C LEU A 113 24.80 -3.23 -18.08
N PRO A 114 25.31 -4.15 -18.94
CA PRO A 114 26.69 -4.08 -19.39
C PRO A 114 26.91 -2.79 -20.17
N SER A 115 27.96 -2.03 -19.83
CA SER A 115 28.36 -0.86 -20.60
C SER A 115 28.72 -1.30 -22.02
N PHE A 116 27.87 -0.95 -22.99
CA PHE A 116 28.25 -1.03 -24.39
C PHE A 116 29.29 0.08 -24.65
N HIS A 117 30.56 -0.27 -24.48
CA HIS A 117 31.64 0.52 -25.05
C HIS A 117 31.57 0.39 -26.57
N HIS A 118 31.41 1.55 -27.19
CA HIS A 118 31.49 1.80 -28.62
C HIS A 118 32.76 1.14 -29.20
N VAL A 119 32.60 0.26 -30.19
CA VAL A 119 33.68 -0.13 -31.10
C VAL A 119 33.17 0.19 -32.51
N THR A 120 33.62 1.33 -33.03
CA THR A 120 33.68 1.66 -34.45
C THR A 120 34.89 1.02 -35.08
#